data_AF-A0A8H7URK3-F1
#
_entry.id   AF-A0A8H7URK3-F1
#
_cell.length_a   1.000
_cell.length_b   1.000
_cell.length_c   1.000
_cell.angle_alpha   90.00
_cell.angle_beta   90.00
_cell.angle_gamma   90.00
#
_symmetry.space_group_name_H-M   'P 1'
#
loop_
_entity.id
_entity.type
_entity.pdbx_description
1 polymer ?
#
loop_
_entity_poly.entity_id
_entity_poly.type
_entity_poly.pdbx_seq_one_letter_code
_entity_poly.pdbx_strand_id
1 'polypeptide(L)'
;MTPQFDTKDNFYLSDKDIQQLLSKLDEGTETAINLRSLLCYKTAQLNELVSQLQLIDQVLFNVEHGTEQIELVLKDVISAGQEKLLHAQATLDSAIKSADTLYSKKPAAMASKGQKKAMVHKVNSLLTQLGIHSHYKIDDDLVVLQKAFLDLDLAKNIATTIKSDLKHRSTLIKSKNAPLHQIQQMGAGIRKQVSLYRSYTQNAPLLINNQDAIAILDREDQWVSKVNTYTLMNHVILTNIHSLLSLKIGSRQTSSALLLISRHTTSSKAKSKEPQGPGSTLRLRNMLAKRKPASIVC
;
A
#
# COMPACT_ATOMS: atom_id res chain seq x y z
N MET A 1 48.61 -1.99 104.70
CA MET A 1 47.91 -2.74 103.63
C MET A 1 47.06 -1.76 102.87
N THR A 2 47.57 -1.25 101.76
CA THR A 2 46.84 -0.46 100.77
C THR A 2 46.85 -1.30 99.49
N PRO A 3 45.69 -1.60 98.88
CA PRO A 3 45.66 -2.40 97.68
C PRO A 3 46.20 -1.57 96.50
N GLN A 4 47.17 -2.16 95.80
CA GLN A 4 47.65 -1.74 94.49
C GLN A 4 46.48 -1.79 93.51
N PHE A 5 46.10 -0.64 92.96
CA PHE A 5 45.23 -0.62 91.78
C PHE A 5 46.05 -1.10 90.60
N ASP A 6 45.67 -2.27 90.10
CA ASP A 6 46.26 -2.85 88.91
C ASP A 6 46.01 -1.93 87.71
N THR A 7 47.07 -1.79 86.96
CA THR A 7 47.30 -0.82 85.90
C THR A 7 46.26 -1.00 84.80
N LYS A 8 45.64 0.11 84.40
CA LYS A 8 44.85 0.23 83.18
C LYS A 8 45.62 -0.41 82.02
N ASP A 9 45.06 -1.45 81.42
CA ASP A 9 45.45 -1.94 80.10
C ASP A 9 45.28 -0.78 79.10
N ASN A 10 46.38 -0.06 78.91
CA ASN A 10 46.47 1.02 77.95
C ASN A 10 46.60 0.35 76.57
N PHE A 11 45.46 0.09 75.93
CA PHE A 11 45.38 -0.31 74.52
C PHE A 11 45.90 0.83 73.63
N TYR A 12 47.22 0.96 73.53
CA TYR A 12 47.83 1.77 72.48
C TYR A 12 47.69 1.00 71.18
N LEU A 13 46.68 1.35 70.37
CA LEU A 13 46.60 0.92 68.98
C LEU A 13 47.90 1.34 68.28
N SER A 14 48.54 0.42 67.56
CA SER A 14 49.73 0.79 66.81
C SER A 14 49.34 1.65 65.60
N ASP A 15 50.22 2.55 65.16
CA ASP A 15 49.99 3.37 63.96
C ASP A 15 49.63 2.53 62.73
N LYS A 16 50.13 1.29 62.66
CA LYS A 16 49.81 0.34 61.59
C LYS A 16 48.35 -0.11 61.62
N ASP A 17 47.79 -0.33 62.81
CA ASP A 17 46.39 -0.71 62.98
C ASP A 17 45.46 0.46 62.63
N ILE A 18 45.88 1.68 62.98
CA ILE A 18 45.19 2.93 62.60
C ILE A 18 45.21 3.11 61.08
N GLN A 19 46.37 2.93 60.43
CA GLN A 19 46.47 3.00 58.96
C GLN A 19 45.62 1.94 58.26
N GLN A 20 45.58 0.71 58.79
CA GLN A 20 44.75 -0.34 58.23
C GLN A 20 43.25 -0.04 58.39
N LEU A 21 42.84 0.55 59.51
CA LEU A 21 41.46 0.97 59.73
C LEU A 21 41.07 2.10 58.77
N LEU A 22 41.94 3.09 58.57
CA LEU A 22 41.71 4.18 57.61
C LEU A 22 41.60 3.64 56.17
N SER A 23 42.47 2.72 55.76
CA SER A 23 42.39 2.08 54.44
C SER A 23 41.06 1.37 54.22
N LYS A 24 40.57 0.62 55.22
CA LYS A 24 39.27 -0.06 55.13
C LYS A 24 38.09 0.93 55.13
N LEU A 25 38.22 2.06 55.83
CA LEU A 25 37.22 3.12 55.81
C LEU A 25 37.16 3.80 54.44
N ASP A 26 38.31 4.04 53.81
CA ASP A 26 38.42 4.60 52.47
C ASP A 26 37.82 3.64 51.42
N GLU A 27 38.16 2.35 51.47
CA GLU A 27 37.57 1.30 50.63
C GLU A 27 36.04 1.21 50.82
N GLY A 28 35.56 1.32 52.06
CA GLY A 28 34.13 1.36 52.38
C GLY A 28 33.45 2.60 51.81
N THR A 29 34.12 3.75 51.88
CA THR A 29 33.62 5.01 51.33
C THR A 29 33.56 4.96 49.81
N GLU A 30 34.59 4.44 49.15
CA GLU A 30 34.60 4.23 47.70
C GLU A 30 33.49 3.26 47.25
N THR A 31 33.31 2.16 47.98
CA THR A 31 32.22 1.20 47.72
C THR A 31 30.84 1.86 47.85
N ALA A 32 30.64 2.69 48.87
CA ALA A 32 29.39 3.42 49.07
C ALA A 32 29.12 4.42 47.92
N ILE A 33 30.14 5.13 47.45
CA ILE A 33 30.04 6.04 46.29
C ILE A 33 29.67 5.24 45.03
N ASN A 34 30.34 4.11 44.79
CA ASN A 34 30.07 3.26 43.63
C ASN A 34 28.63 2.72 43.63
N LEU A 35 28.14 2.21 44.78
CA LEU A 35 26.75 1.75 44.91
C LEU A 35 25.75 2.88 44.68
N ARG A 36 26.02 4.09 45.19
CA ARG A 36 25.17 5.26 44.95
C ARG A 36 25.12 5.62 43.47
N SER A 37 26.25 5.59 42.76
CA SER A 37 26.29 5.83 41.32
C SER A 37 25.49 4.79 40.53
N LEU A 38 25.58 3.51 40.93
CA LEU A 38 24.82 2.43 40.32
C LEU A 38 23.32 2.58 40.55
N LEU A 39 22.91 2.95 41.77
CA LEU A 39 21.50 3.23 42.08
C LEU A 39 20.98 4.40 41.25
N CYS A 40 21.72 5.51 41.15
CA CYS A 40 21.33 6.63 40.29
C CYS A 40 21.15 6.20 38.83
N TYR A 41 22.08 5.42 38.29
CA TYR A 41 21.98 4.88 36.94
C TYR A 41 20.75 3.97 36.75
N LYS A 42 20.50 3.07 37.70
CA LYS A 42 19.33 2.17 37.66
C LYS A 42 18.00 2.90 37.83
N THR A 43 17.94 3.93 38.66
CA THR A 43 16.77 4.80 38.76
C THR A 43 16.49 5.54 37.45
N ALA A 44 17.53 6.01 36.75
CA ALA A 44 17.38 6.63 35.45
C ALA A 44 16.84 5.65 34.39
N GLN A 45 17.38 4.43 34.34
CA GLN A 45 16.87 3.36 33.45
C GLN A 45 15.40 3.04 33.74
N LEU A 46 15.02 2.95 35.02
CA LEU A 46 13.63 2.67 35.39
C LEU A 46 12.68 3.79 34.95
N ASN A 47 13.09 5.05 35.12
CA ASN A 47 12.30 6.20 34.68
C ASN A 47 12.11 6.22 33.15
N GLU A 48 13.13 5.82 32.38
CA GLU A 48 13.02 5.68 30.94
C GLU A 48 12.02 4.58 30.56
N LEU A 49 12.07 3.42 31.21
CA LEU A 49 11.11 2.33 30.98
C LEU A 49 9.68 2.75 31.31
N VAL A 50 9.47 3.48 32.41
CA VAL A 50 8.15 4.02 32.76
C VAL A 50 7.64 4.97 31.68
N SER A 51 8.50 5.86 31.16
CA SER A 51 8.13 6.77 30.08
C SER A 51 7.78 6.02 28.78
N GLN A 52 8.52 4.96 28.47
CA GLN A 52 8.21 4.11 27.30
C GLN A 52 6.86 3.40 27.46
N LEU A 53 6.55 2.88 28.65
CA LEU A 53 5.24 2.25 28.92
C LEU A 53 4.09 3.25 28.77
N GLN A 54 4.25 4.49 29.24
CA GLN A 54 3.25 5.54 29.06
C GLN A 54 3.03 5.87 27.58
N LEU A 55 4.09 5.88 26.77
CA LEU A 55 3.96 6.08 25.33
C LEU A 55 3.23 4.92 24.65
N ILE A 56 3.52 3.67 25.06
CA ILE A 56 2.84 2.48 24.56
C ILE A 56 1.34 2.54 24.89
N ASP A 57 0.99 2.89 26.12
CA ASP A 57 -0.40 3.03 26.57
C ASP A 57 -1.16 4.07 25.74
N GLN A 58 -0.53 5.22 25.46
CA GLN A 58 -1.11 6.23 24.58
C GLN A 58 -1.31 5.74 23.15
N VAL A 59 -0.36 4.95 22.61
CA VAL A 59 -0.49 4.36 21.28
C VAL A 59 -1.61 3.31 21.25
N LEU A 60 -1.70 2.46 22.27
CA LEU A 60 -2.77 1.47 22.40
C LEU A 60 -4.15 2.14 22.44
N PHE A 61 -4.31 3.18 23.26
CA PHE A 61 -5.54 3.96 23.32
C PHE A 61 -5.95 4.52 21.94
N ASN A 62 -4.99 5.06 21.18
CA ASN A 62 -5.27 5.58 19.83
C ASN A 62 -5.65 4.47 18.84
N VAL A 63 -5.03 3.28 18.95
CA VAL A 63 -5.34 2.12 18.11
C VAL A 63 -6.72 1.57 18.44
N GLU A 64 -7.07 1.44 19.72
CA GLU A 64 -8.39 1.02 20.16
C GLU A 64 -9.46 1.97 19.63
N HIS A 65 -9.28 3.27 19.85
CA HIS A 65 -10.24 4.27 19.35
C HIS A 65 -10.33 4.25 17.81
N GLY A 66 -9.21 4.16 17.10
CA GLY A 66 -9.20 4.05 15.65
C GLY A 66 -9.92 2.78 15.15
N THR A 67 -9.79 1.67 15.88
CA THR A 67 -10.44 0.40 15.56
C THR A 67 -11.95 0.48 15.78
N GLU A 68 -12.41 1.10 16.87
CA GLU A 68 -13.83 1.36 17.12
C GLU A 68 -14.47 2.20 16.00
N GLN A 69 -13.78 3.25 15.55
CA GLN A 69 -14.26 4.10 14.45
C GLN A 69 -14.34 3.33 13.13
N ILE A 70 -13.34 2.48 12.84
CA ILE A 70 -13.38 1.60 11.66
C ILE A 70 -14.56 0.63 11.76
N GLU A 71 -14.82 0.05 12.93
CA GLU A 71 -15.96 -0.84 13.14
C GLU A 71 -17.29 -0.14 12.85
N LEU A 72 -17.47 1.09 13.34
CA LEU A 72 -18.67 1.89 13.07
C LEU A 72 -18.86 2.15 11.58
N VAL A 73 -17.80 2.60 10.89
CA VAL A 73 -17.86 2.85 9.43
C VAL A 73 -18.17 1.56 8.66
N LEU A 74 -17.60 0.42 9.06
CA LEU A 74 -17.87 -0.86 8.41
C LEU A 74 -19.33 -1.30 8.63
N LYS A 75 -19.88 -1.11 9.84
CA LYS A 75 -21.31 -1.38 10.11
C LYS A 75 -22.22 -0.54 9.23
N ASP A 76 -21.91 0.74 9.06
CA ASP A 76 -22.68 1.64 8.20
C ASP A 76 -22.63 1.21 6.72
N VAL A 77 -21.43 0.85 6.23
CA VAL A 77 -21.26 0.37 4.84
C VAL A 77 -21.99 -0.94 4.60
N ILE A 78 -21.92 -1.89 5.54
CA ILE A 78 -22.62 -3.17 5.44
C ILE A 78 -24.13 -2.95 5.46
N SER A 79 -24.63 -2.11 6.38
CA SER A 79 -26.07 -1.81 6.48
C SER A 79 -26.59 -1.13 5.21
N ALA A 80 -25.88 -0.12 4.71
CA ALA A 80 -26.22 0.55 3.44
C ALA A 80 -26.13 -0.39 2.22
N GLY A 81 -25.20 -1.36 2.25
CA GLY A 81 -25.09 -2.39 1.23
C GLY A 81 -26.27 -3.38 1.26
N GLN A 82 -26.68 -3.81 2.46
CA GLN A 82 -27.80 -4.72 2.66
C GLN A 82 -29.13 -4.10 2.18
N GLU A 83 -29.39 -2.83 2.47
CA GLU A 83 -30.60 -2.16 1.98
C GLU A 83 -30.66 -2.12 0.45
N LYS A 84 -29.54 -1.78 -0.20
CA LYS A 84 -29.45 -1.78 -1.68
C LYS A 84 -29.65 -3.18 -2.24
N LEU A 85 -29.10 -4.19 -1.61
CA LEU A 85 -29.22 -5.58 -2.03
C LEU A 85 -30.66 -6.08 -1.86
N LEU A 86 -31.32 -5.72 -0.76
CA LEU A 86 -32.73 -6.06 -0.49
C LEU A 86 -33.67 -5.36 -1.49
N HIS A 87 -33.42 -4.08 -1.80
CA HIS A 87 -34.15 -3.37 -2.84
C HIS A 87 -33.94 -3.98 -4.23
N ALA A 88 -32.69 -4.31 -4.58
CA ALA A 88 -32.36 -4.96 -5.85
C ALA A 88 -33.04 -6.33 -5.97
N GLN A 89 -33.07 -7.11 -4.88
CA GLN A 89 -33.78 -8.39 -4.81
C GLN A 89 -35.28 -8.21 -5.04
N ALA A 90 -35.93 -7.28 -4.34
CA ALA A 90 -37.36 -7.00 -4.53
C ALA A 90 -37.68 -6.53 -5.96
N THR A 91 -36.79 -5.74 -6.56
CA THR A 91 -36.90 -5.29 -7.95
C THR A 91 -36.78 -6.46 -8.93
N LEU A 92 -35.81 -7.36 -8.71
CA LEU A 92 -35.60 -8.55 -9.52
C LEU A 92 -36.81 -9.49 -9.43
N ASP A 93 -37.31 -9.77 -8.22
CA ASP A 93 -38.50 -10.60 -8.01
C ASP A 93 -39.73 -10.03 -8.73
N SER A 94 -39.88 -8.71 -8.73
CA SER A 94 -40.95 -8.03 -9.46
C SER A 94 -40.79 -8.17 -10.97
N ALA A 95 -39.56 -8.05 -11.49
CA ALA A 95 -39.25 -8.23 -12.90
C ALA A 95 -39.48 -9.68 -13.36
N ILE A 96 -39.09 -10.66 -12.54
CA ILE A 96 -39.33 -12.09 -12.81
C ILE A 96 -40.83 -12.36 -12.88
N LYS A 97 -41.59 -11.92 -11.87
CA LYS A 97 -43.06 -12.06 -11.88
C LYS A 97 -43.68 -11.41 -13.12
N SER A 98 -43.22 -10.22 -13.50
CA SER A 98 -43.68 -9.55 -14.71
C SER A 98 -43.36 -10.35 -15.98
N ALA A 99 -42.14 -10.89 -16.09
CA ALA A 99 -41.73 -11.73 -17.22
C ALA A 99 -42.56 -13.03 -17.31
N ASP A 100 -42.83 -13.69 -16.18
CA ASP A 100 -43.66 -14.90 -16.14
C ASP A 100 -45.08 -14.66 -16.67
N THR A 101 -45.66 -13.48 -16.43
CA THR A 101 -46.97 -13.12 -17.02
C THR A 101 -46.92 -12.98 -18.53
N LEU A 102 -45.78 -12.53 -19.09
CA LEU A 102 -45.58 -12.40 -20.53
C LEU A 102 -45.35 -13.76 -21.20
N TYR A 103 -44.61 -14.66 -20.55
CA TYR A 103 -44.29 -15.99 -21.08
C TYR A 103 -45.41 -17.02 -20.89
N SER A 104 -46.26 -16.86 -19.87
CA SER A 104 -47.47 -17.70 -19.70
C SER A 104 -48.53 -17.44 -20.79
N LYS A 105 -48.42 -16.32 -21.50
CA LYS A 105 -49.28 -15.96 -22.65
C LYS A 105 -48.72 -16.58 -23.94
N LYS A 106 -48.81 -17.91 -24.04
CA LYS A 106 -48.34 -18.69 -25.21
C LYS A 106 -49.07 -18.25 -26.50
N PRO A 107 -48.39 -17.76 -27.55
CA PRO A 107 -49.01 -17.63 -28.86
C PRO A 107 -49.02 -19.00 -29.54
N ALA A 108 -50.20 -19.39 -30.02
CA ALA A 108 -50.45 -20.65 -30.70
C ALA A 108 -49.53 -20.86 -31.91
N ALA A 109 -48.87 -22.02 -31.93
CA ALA A 109 -48.35 -22.89 -33.01
C ALA A 109 -47.98 -22.39 -34.44
N MET A 110 -48.32 -21.18 -34.90
CA MET A 110 -47.98 -20.68 -36.26
C MET A 110 -46.80 -19.68 -36.31
N ALA A 111 -46.28 -19.21 -35.16
CA ALA A 111 -45.18 -18.24 -35.11
C ALA A 111 -43.75 -18.85 -35.26
N SER A 112 -43.64 -20.18 -35.20
CA SER A 112 -42.36 -20.91 -35.04
C SER A 112 -41.34 -20.70 -36.17
N LYS A 113 -41.76 -20.74 -37.45
CA LYS A 113 -40.83 -20.60 -38.59
C LYS A 113 -40.29 -19.17 -38.75
N GLY A 114 -41.12 -18.15 -38.55
CA GLY A 114 -40.72 -16.74 -38.65
C GLY A 114 -39.79 -16.32 -37.52
N GLN A 115 -40.10 -16.74 -36.29
CA GLN A 115 -39.29 -16.47 -35.11
C GLN A 115 -37.91 -17.13 -35.20
N LYS A 116 -37.84 -18.37 -35.71
CA LYS A 116 -36.57 -19.07 -35.93
C LYS A 116 -35.68 -18.36 -36.94
N LYS A 117 -36.21 -17.95 -38.10
CA LYS A 117 -35.46 -17.17 -39.10
C LYS A 117 -34.95 -15.84 -38.52
N ALA A 118 -35.80 -15.13 -37.78
CA ALA A 118 -35.39 -13.88 -37.13
C ALA A 118 -34.27 -14.10 -36.11
N MET A 119 -34.30 -15.20 -35.35
CA MET A 119 -33.25 -15.54 -34.39
C MET A 119 -31.93 -15.89 -35.08
N VAL A 120 -31.96 -16.66 -36.17
CA VAL A 120 -30.77 -16.97 -36.99
C VAL A 120 -30.12 -15.67 -37.49
N HIS A 121 -30.90 -14.72 -38.00
CA HIS A 121 -30.38 -13.42 -38.44
C HIS A 121 -29.72 -12.62 -37.30
N LYS A 122 -30.30 -12.63 -36.10
CA LYS A 122 -29.71 -11.98 -34.92
C LYS A 122 -28.38 -12.60 -34.51
N VAL A 123 -28.32 -13.93 -34.47
CA VAL A 123 -27.09 -14.68 -34.16
C VAL A 123 -26.01 -14.41 -35.21
N ASN A 124 -26.34 -14.47 -36.51
CA ASN A 124 -25.38 -14.17 -37.58
C ASN A 124 -24.88 -12.72 -37.53
N SER A 125 -25.74 -11.77 -37.16
CA SER A 125 -25.32 -10.37 -36.94
C SER A 125 -24.31 -10.25 -35.81
N LEU A 126 -24.53 -10.94 -34.67
CA LEU A 126 -23.59 -10.96 -33.55
C LEU A 126 -22.27 -11.65 -33.93
N LEU A 127 -22.31 -12.78 -34.63
CA LEU A 127 -21.11 -13.45 -35.14
C LEU A 127 -20.29 -12.53 -36.05
N THR A 128 -20.96 -11.77 -36.92
CA THR A 128 -20.32 -10.79 -37.80
C THR A 128 -19.67 -9.66 -37.00
N GLN A 129 -20.40 -9.11 -36.01
CA GLN A 129 -19.88 -8.05 -35.13
C GLN A 129 -18.68 -8.52 -34.30
N LEU A 130 -18.65 -9.80 -33.92
CA LEU A 130 -17.55 -10.43 -33.20
C LEU A 130 -16.40 -10.90 -34.11
N GLY A 131 -16.54 -10.82 -35.43
CA GLY A 131 -15.51 -11.29 -36.38
C GLY A 131 -15.37 -12.82 -36.46
N ILE A 132 -16.37 -13.58 -36.01
CA ILE A 132 -16.35 -15.05 -35.99
C ILE A 132 -16.96 -15.53 -37.31
N HIS A 133 -16.13 -15.83 -38.32
CA HIS A 133 -16.61 -15.93 -39.72
C HIS A 133 -16.82 -17.33 -40.31
N SER A 134 -16.57 -18.46 -39.63
CA SER A 134 -16.48 -19.72 -40.42
C SER A 134 -16.99 -21.03 -39.84
N HIS A 135 -17.22 -21.21 -38.53
CA HIS A 135 -17.49 -22.58 -38.02
C HIS A 135 -18.58 -22.71 -36.95
N TYR A 136 -19.36 -21.67 -36.69
CA TYR A 136 -20.52 -21.79 -35.80
C TYR A 136 -21.62 -22.59 -36.51
N LYS A 137 -21.58 -23.92 -36.34
CA LYS A 137 -22.69 -24.79 -36.70
C LYS A 137 -23.81 -24.52 -35.69
N ILE A 138 -24.71 -23.64 -36.06
CA ILE A 138 -25.90 -23.37 -35.28
C ILE A 138 -26.89 -24.46 -35.64
N ASP A 139 -27.15 -25.37 -34.70
CA ASP A 139 -28.21 -26.35 -34.86
C ASP A 139 -29.55 -25.64 -35.03
N ASP A 140 -30.43 -26.28 -35.78
CA ASP A 140 -31.72 -25.73 -36.20
C ASP A 140 -32.75 -25.63 -35.05
N ASP A 141 -32.37 -25.97 -33.83
CA ASP A 141 -33.26 -25.94 -32.68
C ASP A 141 -33.39 -24.53 -32.09
N LEU A 142 -34.64 -24.07 -31.94
CA LEU A 142 -34.95 -22.72 -31.44
C LEU A 142 -34.35 -22.45 -30.06
N VAL A 143 -34.31 -23.47 -29.20
CA VAL A 143 -33.72 -23.39 -27.84
C VAL A 143 -32.21 -23.20 -27.92
N VAL A 144 -31.54 -23.93 -28.82
CA VAL A 144 -30.09 -23.82 -29.05
C VAL A 144 -29.76 -22.44 -29.63
N LEU A 145 -30.56 -21.95 -30.57
CA LEU A 145 -30.48 -20.61 -31.14
C LEU A 145 -30.63 -19.49 -30.11
N GLN A 146 -31.59 -19.62 -29.20
CA GLN A 146 -31.81 -18.64 -28.13
C GLN A 146 -30.66 -18.64 -27.12
N LYS A 147 -30.14 -19.83 -26.77
CA LYS A 147 -28.95 -19.95 -25.92
C LYS A 147 -27.72 -19.34 -26.60
N ALA A 148 -27.46 -19.68 -27.87
CA ALA A 148 -26.34 -19.14 -28.64
C ALA A 148 -26.43 -17.61 -28.76
N PHE A 149 -27.64 -17.06 -28.92
CA PHE A 149 -27.85 -15.62 -28.92
C PHE A 149 -27.41 -14.97 -27.60
N LEU A 150 -27.81 -15.53 -26.45
CA LEU A 150 -27.44 -15.02 -25.13
C LEU A 150 -25.92 -15.13 -24.89
N ASP A 151 -25.32 -16.27 -25.22
CA ASP A 151 -23.88 -16.49 -25.07
C ASP A 151 -23.08 -15.49 -25.92
N LEU A 152 -23.51 -15.23 -27.16
CA LEU A 152 -22.85 -14.28 -28.05
C LEU A 152 -23.05 -12.82 -27.65
N ASP A 153 -24.22 -12.46 -27.10
CA ASP A 153 -24.46 -11.11 -26.58
C ASP A 153 -23.60 -10.83 -25.35
N LEU A 154 -23.46 -11.82 -24.46
CA LEU A 154 -22.55 -11.76 -23.33
C LEU A 154 -21.09 -11.67 -23.80
N ALA A 155 -20.69 -12.49 -24.79
CA ALA A 155 -19.36 -12.42 -25.39
C ALA A 155 -19.07 -11.04 -25.99
N LYS A 156 -20.05 -10.39 -26.62
CA LYS A 156 -19.94 -9.03 -27.15
C LYS A 156 -19.68 -8.01 -26.04
N ASN A 157 -20.39 -8.10 -24.92
CA ASN A 157 -20.17 -7.21 -23.76
C ASN A 157 -18.80 -7.44 -23.09
N ILE A 158 -18.33 -8.68 -23.05
CA ILE A 158 -16.98 -9.00 -22.58
C ILE A 158 -15.93 -8.42 -23.56
N ALA A 159 -16.14 -8.58 -24.87
CA ALA A 159 -15.22 -8.08 -25.90
C ALA A 159 -15.09 -6.54 -25.87
N THR A 160 -16.18 -5.80 -25.65
CA THR A 160 -16.14 -4.34 -25.52
C THR A 160 -15.36 -3.90 -24.28
N THR A 161 -15.54 -4.61 -23.15
CA THR A 161 -14.80 -4.39 -21.91
C THR A 161 -13.30 -4.63 -22.12
N ILE A 162 -12.93 -5.79 -22.67
CA ILE A 162 -11.53 -6.13 -23.02
C ILE A 162 -10.90 -5.04 -23.90
N LYS A 163 -11.62 -4.56 -24.92
CA LYS A 163 -11.14 -3.52 -25.82
C LYS A 163 -10.88 -2.20 -25.10
N SER A 164 -11.76 -1.82 -24.17
CA SER A 164 -11.59 -0.63 -23.34
C SER A 164 -10.37 -0.77 -22.41
N ASP A 165 -10.26 -1.90 -21.71
CA ASP A 165 -9.18 -2.17 -20.76
C ASP A 165 -7.82 -2.23 -21.46
N LEU A 166 -7.73 -2.85 -22.65
CA LEU A 166 -6.53 -2.85 -23.47
C LEU A 166 -6.12 -1.43 -23.89
N LYS A 167 -7.09 -0.59 -24.30
CA LYS A 167 -6.80 0.81 -24.65
C LYS A 167 -6.29 1.59 -23.43
N HIS A 168 -6.90 1.40 -22.27
CA HIS A 168 -6.48 2.05 -21.03
C HIS A 168 -5.06 1.59 -20.62
N ARG A 169 -4.80 0.28 -20.64
CA ARG A 169 -3.49 -0.29 -20.37
C ARG A 169 -2.42 0.21 -21.33
N SER A 170 -2.70 0.25 -22.63
CA SER A 170 -1.79 0.80 -23.64
C SER A 170 -1.46 2.29 -23.38
N THR A 171 -2.41 3.05 -22.84
CA THR A 171 -2.20 4.45 -22.44
C THR A 171 -1.31 4.54 -21.20
N LEU A 172 -1.51 3.68 -20.21
CA LEU A 172 -0.67 3.61 -19.01
C LEU A 172 0.77 3.25 -19.33
N ILE A 173 1.00 2.26 -20.21
CA ILE A 173 2.34 1.85 -20.65
C ILE A 173 3.11 3.00 -21.30
N LYS A 174 2.42 3.88 -22.04
CA LYS A 174 3.01 5.07 -22.67
C LYS A 174 3.30 6.21 -21.70
N SER A 175 2.71 6.18 -20.50
CA SER A 175 2.89 7.22 -19.49
C SER A 175 4.20 7.01 -18.71
N LYS A 176 4.94 8.10 -18.43
CA LYS A 176 6.28 8.02 -17.83
C LYS A 176 6.31 7.50 -16.39
N ASN A 177 5.20 7.60 -15.65
CA ASN A 177 5.13 7.34 -14.20
C ASN A 177 4.07 6.30 -13.81
N ALA A 178 3.56 5.49 -14.76
CA ALA A 178 2.55 4.51 -14.40
C ALA A 178 3.11 3.46 -13.42
N PRO A 179 2.38 3.15 -12.33
CA PRO A 179 2.79 2.12 -11.40
C PRO A 179 2.74 0.74 -12.09
N LEU A 180 3.90 0.06 -12.15
CA LEU A 180 4.08 -1.22 -12.82
C LEU A 180 3.07 -2.28 -12.36
N HIS A 181 2.79 -2.32 -11.05
CA HIS A 181 1.83 -3.24 -10.46
C HIS A 181 0.43 -3.07 -11.06
N GLN A 182 0.00 -1.83 -11.32
CA GLN A 182 -1.31 -1.57 -11.93
C GLN A 182 -1.38 -2.08 -13.37
N ILE A 183 -0.32 -1.87 -14.16
CA ILE A 183 -0.23 -2.40 -15.53
C ILE A 183 -0.34 -3.93 -15.49
N GLN A 184 0.43 -4.60 -14.64
CA GLN A 184 0.41 -6.05 -14.48
C GLN A 184 -0.97 -6.58 -14.04
N GLN A 185 -1.59 -5.93 -13.05
CA GLN A 185 -2.93 -6.28 -12.56
C GLN A 185 -3.98 -6.18 -13.68
N MET A 186 -3.94 -5.12 -14.48
CA MET A 186 -4.80 -4.99 -15.65
C MET A 186 -4.56 -6.09 -16.67
N GLY A 187 -3.30 -6.46 -16.94
CA GLY A 187 -2.96 -7.56 -17.85
C GLY A 187 -3.57 -8.89 -17.40
N ALA A 188 -3.43 -9.22 -16.12
CA ALA A 188 -4.02 -10.42 -15.54
C ALA A 188 -5.56 -10.40 -15.62
N GLY A 189 -6.19 -9.25 -15.35
CA GLY A 189 -7.63 -9.06 -15.49
C GLY A 189 -8.12 -9.30 -16.92
N ILE A 190 -7.44 -8.72 -17.91
CA ILE A 190 -7.78 -8.89 -19.33
C ILE A 190 -7.62 -10.36 -19.74
N ARG A 191 -6.55 -11.06 -19.33
CA ARG A 191 -6.37 -12.50 -19.63
C ARG A 191 -7.52 -13.36 -19.10
N LYS A 192 -8.00 -13.07 -17.87
CA LYS A 192 -9.18 -13.74 -17.30
C LYS A 192 -10.43 -13.46 -18.13
N GLN A 193 -10.67 -12.20 -18.52
CA GLN A 193 -11.80 -11.83 -19.36
C GLN A 193 -11.73 -12.51 -20.75
N VAL A 194 -10.55 -12.61 -21.36
CA VAL A 194 -10.36 -13.31 -22.65
C VAL A 194 -10.64 -14.80 -22.51
N SER A 195 -10.24 -15.43 -21.39
CA SER A 195 -10.60 -16.82 -21.10
C SER A 195 -12.12 -17.01 -21.01
N LEU A 196 -12.82 -16.08 -20.36
CA LEU A 196 -14.28 -16.09 -20.26
C LEU A 196 -14.96 -15.84 -21.62
N TYR A 197 -14.41 -14.93 -22.43
CA TYR A 197 -14.88 -14.71 -23.79
C TYR A 197 -14.80 -16.01 -24.63
N ARG A 198 -13.69 -16.74 -24.53
CA ARG A 198 -13.49 -18.02 -25.25
C ARG A 198 -14.51 -19.07 -24.84
N SER A 199 -14.95 -19.13 -23.57
CA SER A 199 -15.98 -20.09 -23.17
C SER A 199 -17.34 -19.82 -23.81
N TYR A 200 -17.69 -18.56 -24.07
CA TYR A 200 -18.97 -18.19 -24.70
C TYR A 200 -18.94 -18.21 -26.24
N THR A 201 -17.74 -18.23 -26.84
CA THR A 201 -17.54 -18.18 -28.30
C THR A 201 -16.98 -19.48 -28.86
N GLN A 202 -17.10 -20.60 -28.13
CA GLN A 202 -16.59 -21.91 -28.54
C GLN A 202 -15.09 -21.85 -28.91
N ASN A 203 -14.29 -21.20 -28.06
CA ASN A 203 -12.85 -21.00 -28.22
C ASN A 203 -12.43 -20.14 -29.42
N ALA A 204 -13.33 -19.31 -29.96
CA ALA A 204 -12.94 -18.35 -30.99
C ALA A 204 -11.92 -17.33 -30.44
N PRO A 205 -10.87 -16.98 -31.21
CA PRO A 205 -9.92 -15.95 -30.81
C PRO A 205 -10.57 -14.56 -30.89
N LEU A 206 -10.28 -13.70 -29.90
CA LEU A 206 -10.71 -12.30 -29.93
C LEU A 206 -9.70 -11.48 -30.73
N LEU A 207 -10.10 -11.07 -31.94
CA LEU A 207 -9.25 -10.26 -32.81
C LEU A 207 -9.50 -8.77 -32.59
N ILE A 208 -8.45 -8.03 -32.23
CA ILE A 208 -8.45 -6.57 -32.10
C ILE A 208 -7.43 -6.03 -33.09
N ASN A 209 -7.88 -5.22 -34.06
CA ASN A 209 -7.06 -4.74 -35.18
C ASN A 209 -6.35 -5.90 -35.92
N ASN A 210 -7.07 -6.99 -36.17
CA ASN A 210 -6.56 -8.22 -36.81
C ASN A 210 -5.44 -8.94 -36.04
N GLN A 211 -5.29 -8.68 -34.73
CA GLN A 211 -4.34 -9.39 -33.86
C GLN A 211 -5.09 -10.01 -32.67
N ASP A 212 -4.68 -11.21 -32.26
CA ASP A 212 -5.23 -11.85 -31.06
C ASP A 212 -4.94 -10.98 -29.83
N ALA A 213 -5.97 -10.72 -29.01
CA ALA A 213 -5.88 -9.96 -27.78
C ALA A 213 -4.76 -10.46 -26.85
N ILE A 214 -4.54 -11.79 -26.80
CA ILE A 214 -3.44 -12.38 -26.00
C ILE A 214 -2.07 -12.02 -26.59
N ALA A 215 -1.91 -12.08 -27.91
CA ALA A 215 -0.66 -11.70 -28.57
C ALA A 215 -0.33 -10.20 -28.39
N ILE A 216 -1.35 -9.35 -28.32
CA ILE A 216 -1.18 -7.93 -27.98
C ILE A 216 -0.63 -7.78 -26.55
N LEU A 217 -1.23 -8.48 -25.58
CA LEU A 217 -0.77 -8.44 -24.18
C LEU A 217 0.66 -8.95 -24.03
N ASP A 218 1.00 -10.06 -24.68
CA ASP A 218 2.35 -10.64 -24.62
C ASP A 218 3.40 -9.66 -25.17
N ARG A 219 3.07 -8.95 -26.25
CA ARG A 219 3.93 -7.90 -26.81
C ARG A 219 4.08 -6.72 -25.85
N GLU A 220 2.99 -6.29 -25.23
CA GLU A 220 3.02 -5.21 -24.23
C GLU A 220 3.85 -5.60 -23.00
N ASP A 221 3.70 -6.82 -22.49
CA ASP A 221 4.47 -7.33 -21.35
C ASP A 221 5.98 -7.35 -21.66
N GLN A 222 6.37 -7.81 -22.87
CA GLN A 222 7.76 -7.74 -23.32
C GLN A 222 8.31 -6.30 -23.35
N TRP A 223 7.49 -5.34 -23.78
CA TRP A 223 7.87 -3.92 -23.78
C TRP A 223 8.09 -3.40 -22.36
N VAL A 224 7.17 -3.72 -21.44
CA VAL A 224 7.25 -3.31 -20.03
C VAL A 224 8.50 -3.90 -19.36
N SER A 225 8.82 -5.17 -19.63
CA SER A 225 10.04 -5.80 -19.11
C SER A 225 11.32 -5.11 -19.61
N LYS A 226 11.38 -4.75 -20.90
CA LYS A 226 12.54 -4.03 -21.48
C LYS A 226 12.71 -2.65 -20.85
N VAL A 227 11.64 -1.86 -20.74
CA VAL A 227 11.72 -0.52 -20.13
C VAL A 227 12.22 -0.59 -18.68
N ASN A 228 11.78 -1.58 -17.91
CA ASN A 228 12.23 -1.75 -16.53
C ASN A 228 13.74 -2.05 -16.42
N THR A 229 14.31 -2.86 -17.34
CA THR A 229 15.75 -3.15 -17.33
C THR A 229 16.63 -1.90 -17.52
N TYR A 230 16.20 -0.95 -18.35
CA TYR A 230 16.92 0.32 -18.55
C TYR A 230 16.81 1.24 -17.33
N THR A 231 15.67 1.27 -16.65
CA THR A 231 15.49 2.06 -15.41
C THR A 231 16.31 1.49 -14.27
N LEU A 232 16.39 0.16 -14.13
CA LEU A 232 17.22 -0.49 -13.12
C LEU A 232 18.72 -0.25 -13.40
N MET A 233 19.17 -0.34 -14.65
CA MET A 233 20.56 -0.02 -15.00
C MET A 233 20.91 1.44 -14.70
N ASN A 234 20.03 2.39 -15.02
CA ASN A 234 20.25 3.80 -14.69
C ASN A 234 20.30 4.04 -13.18
N HIS A 235 19.45 3.35 -12.40
CA HIS A 235 19.45 3.48 -10.94
C HIS A 235 20.71 2.87 -10.32
N VAL A 236 21.22 1.75 -10.83
CA VAL A 236 22.49 1.13 -10.39
C VAL A 236 23.70 2.01 -10.74
N ILE A 237 23.68 2.67 -11.90
CA ILE A 237 24.72 3.64 -12.28
C ILE A 237 24.68 4.87 -11.36
N LEU A 238 23.49 5.40 -11.06
CA LEU A 238 23.32 6.54 -10.16
C LEU A 238 23.71 6.22 -8.71
N THR A 239 23.39 5.03 -8.19
CA THR A 239 23.81 4.62 -6.83
C THR A 239 25.30 4.36 -6.74
N ASN A 240 25.94 3.84 -7.80
CA ASN A 240 27.40 3.71 -7.84
C ASN A 240 28.10 5.08 -7.90
N ILE A 241 27.55 6.06 -8.62
CA ILE A 241 28.11 7.43 -8.63
C ILE A 241 27.97 8.09 -7.25
N HIS A 242 26.83 7.91 -6.55
CA HIS A 242 26.64 8.43 -5.19
C HIS A 242 27.52 7.73 -4.15
N SER A 243 27.79 6.43 -4.31
CA SER A 243 28.73 5.66 -3.50
C SER A 243 30.17 6.16 -3.69
N LEU A 244 30.59 6.42 -4.92
CA LEU A 244 31.91 6.97 -5.24
C LEU A 244 32.11 8.42 -4.76
N LEU A 245 31.05 9.23 -4.74
CA LEU A 245 31.08 10.59 -4.19
C LEU A 245 31.09 10.61 -2.65
N SER A 246 30.52 9.58 -2.00
CA SER A 246 30.50 9.46 -0.53
C SER A 246 31.83 8.97 0.06
N LEU A 247 32.71 8.37 -0.75
CA LEU A 247 34.01 7.83 -0.31
C LEU A 247 35.16 8.86 -0.31
N LYS A 248 34.89 10.14 -0.55
CA LYS A 248 35.92 11.20 -0.55
C LYS A 248 35.55 12.39 0.31
N ILE A 249 35.16 12.15 1.56
CA ILE A 249 35.12 13.17 2.62
C ILE A 249 35.79 12.58 3.86
N GLY A 250 37.11 12.64 3.86
CA GLY A 250 37.96 12.19 4.95
C GLY A 250 39.29 12.93 4.91
N SER A 251 39.28 14.26 5.06
CA SER A 251 40.42 15.06 5.54
C SER A 251 40.07 16.54 5.67
N ARG A 252 40.12 17.03 6.92
CA ARG A 252 40.53 18.36 7.43
C ARG A 252 40.16 19.68 6.69
N GLN A 253 39.47 20.51 7.48
CA GLN A 253 39.71 21.95 7.76
C GLN A 253 39.62 23.04 6.65
N THR A 254 39.01 24.15 7.08
CA THR A 254 39.07 25.57 6.64
C THR A 254 38.08 26.12 5.60
N SER A 255 37.40 27.16 6.08
CA SER A 255 36.70 28.31 5.49
C SER A 255 36.76 28.63 3.99
N SER A 256 35.56 28.98 3.50
CA SER A 256 35.21 30.11 2.62
C SER A 256 35.69 30.20 1.16
N ALA A 257 34.70 30.51 0.31
CA ALA A 257 34.72 31.40 -0.85
C ALA A 257 34.83 30.79 -2.27
N LEU A 258 33.76 31.08 -3.06
CA LEU A 258 33.74 31.40 -4.51
C LEU A 258 34.02 30.23 -5.50
N LEU A 259 33.43 30.06 -6.69
CA LEU A 259 32.49 30.74 -7.61
C LEU A 259 32.01 29.62 -8.57
N LEU A 260 30.73 29.49 -8.92
CA LEU A 260 30.03 30.12 -10.06
C LEU A 260 30.36 29.50 -11.44
N ILE A 261 29.31 29.41 -12.28
CA ILE A 261 29.19 28.99 -13.70
C ILE A 261 28.39 27.67 -13.79
N SER A 262 27.21 27.55 -14.43
CA SER A 262 26.51 28.43 -15.37
C SER A 262 24.99 28.23 -15.31
N ARG A 263 24.25 29.31 -15.59
CA ARG A 263 22.80 29.41 -15.87
C ARG A 263 22.48 28.71 -17.22
N HIS A 264 21.25 28.33 -17.59
CA HIS A 264 20.17 29.24 -18.00
C HIS A 264 18.82 28.50 -18.26
N THR A 265 17.74 29.08 -17.70
CA THR A 265 16.40 29.42 -18.26
C THR A 265 15.64 28.41 -19.14
N THR A 266 14.35 28.14 -18.94
CA THR A 266 13.27 29.13 -19.14
C THR A 266 12.08 29.01 -18.18
N SER A 267 11.60 30.20 -17.82
CA SER A 267 10.42 30.53 -17.04
C SER A 267 9.20 30.62 -17.96
N SER A 268 8.05 30.15 -17.50
CA SER A 268 6.75 30.73 -17.86
C SER A 268 5.90 30.92 -16.61
N LYS A 269 5.65 32.18 -16.28
CA LYS A 269 4.73 32.67 -15.26
C LYS A 269 3.29 32.27 -15.61
N ALA A 270 2.54 31.78 -14.63
CA ALA A 270 1.13 32.10 -14.48
C ALA A 270 0.83 32.25 -12.98
N LYS A 271 0.15 33.34 -12.65
CA LYS A 271 -0.07 33.90 -11.32
C LYS A 271 -1.56 33.68 -10.99
N SER A 272 -1.88 33.09 -9.84
CA SER A 272 -3.18 33.26 -9.18
C SER A 272 -3.01 33.27 -7.66
N LYS A 273 -3.82 34.12 -7.01
CA LYS A 273 -3.72 34.60 -5.63
C LYS A 273 -4.44 33.68 -4.61
N GLU A 274 -3.82 33.55 -3.41
CA GLU A 274 -4.38 33.32 -2.04
C GLU A 274 -5.33 32.13 -1.72
N PRO A 275 -5.53 31.71 -0.43
CA PRO A 275 -4.89 32.12 0.84
C PRO A 275 -4.43 30.96 1.79
N GLN A 276 -3.47 31.29 2.67
CA GLN A 276 -3.38 30.98 4.11
C GLN A 276 -3.82 29.59 4.67
N GLY A 277 -2.84 28.81 5.18
CA GLY A 277 -3.02 27.65 6.07
C GLY A 277 -1.69 27.22 6.74
N PRO A 278 -1.69 26.66 7.97
CA PRO A 278 -0.82 27.12 9.05
C PRO A 278 0.55 26.43 9.15
N GLY A 279 1.61 27.25 9.23
CA GLY A 279 2.99 26.87 9.55
C GLY A 279 3.21 26.52 11.03
N SER A 280 2.55 25.48 11.53
CA SER A 280 2.64 25.08 12.94
C SER A 280 3.83 24.16 13.26
N THR A 281 4.41 23.47 12.27
CA THR A 281 5.50 22.51 12.50
C THR A 281 6.90 23.13 12.61
N LEU A 282 7.11 24.30 11.99
CA LEU A 282 8.41 24.99 12.03
C LEU A 282 8.62 25.83 13.30
N ARG A 283 7.54 26.25 13.98
CA ARG A 283 7.63 27.09 15.19
C ARG A 283 7.94 26.28 16.46
N LEU A 284 7.49 25.02 16.54
CA LEU A 284 7.77 24.12 17.67
C LEU A 284 9.24 23.70 17.74
N ARG A 285 9.91 23.46 16.60
CA ARG A 285 11.33 23.10 16.57
C ARG A 285 12.23 24.23 17.09
N ASN A 286 11.88 25.50 16.85
CA ASN A 286 12.63 26.65 17.37
C ASN A 286 12.40 26.93 18.87
N MET A 287 11.31 26.43 19.46
CA MET A 287 11.04 26.60 20.89
C MET A 287 11.70 25.54 21.78
N LEU A 288 11.94 24.33 21.25
CA LEU A 288 12.58 23.25 22.01
C LEU A 288 14.11 23.40 22.13
N ALA A 289 14.75 24.14 21.22
CA ALA A 289 16.20 24.34 21.22
C ALA A 289 16.71 25.42 22.21
N LYS A 290 15.83 26.11 22.95
CA LYS A 290 16.21 27.21 23.86
C LYS A 290 16.14 26.92 25.35
N ARG A 291 15.86 25.68 25.79
CA ARG A 291 15.93 25.33 27.21
C ARG A 291 17.20 24.55 27.51
N LYS A 292 18.27 25.26 27.89
CA LYS A 292 19.40 24.68 28.63
C LYS A 292 18.87 24.16 29.97
N PRO A 293 19.09 22.89 30.37
CA PRO A 293 18.93 22.51 31.77
C PRO A 293 20.07 23.13 32.57
N ALA A 294 19.68 23.95 33.55
CA ALA A 294 20.58 24.42 34.60
C ALA A 294 21.04 23.22 35.44
N SER A 295 22.33 23.21 35.74
CA SER A 295 22.99 22.35 36.72
C SER A 295 22.23 22.35 38.04
N ILE A 296 21.75 21.19 38.49
CA ILE A 296 21.53 20.89 39.91
C ILE A 296 22.01 19.47 40.18
N VAL A 297 23.14 19.43 40.90
CA VAL A 297 23.60 18.50 41.93
C VAL A 297 22.73 17.26 42.19
N CYS A 298 23.37 16.09 42.09
CA CYS A 298 23.13 14.91 42.93
C CYS A 298 24.46 14.26 43.28
#